data_AF-A0A6L3V8G3-F1
#
_entry.id   AF-A0A6L3V8G3-F1
#
_cell.length_a   1.000
_cell.length_b   1.000
_cell.length_c   1.000
_cell.angle_alpha   90.00
_cell.angle_beta   90.00
_cell.angle_gamma   90.00
#
_symmetry.space_group_name_H-M   'P 1'
#
loop_
_entity.id
_entity.type
_entity.pdbx_description
1 polymer ?
#
loop_
_entity_poly.entity_id
_entity_poly.type
_entity_poly.pdbx_seq_one_letter_code
_entity_poly.pdbx_strand_id
1 'polypeptide(L)'
;MKSLTQNIEIELKNILTKQEFNQVKNYFQFHDSDFFKQENHYFDTNDFALKKAGSALRIRQKNNAYELTLKQPYKDGLLETNETIDENTAENMFKTGVIAVDSIRTLVEEMNIDPQLMQYFGSLTTFRAETTYKDGLIVLDHSHYLNKEDFELEYEVSNRQKGQEIFTSLLSKLNIPIRNTENKIKRFYNEKYKQKAHES
;
A
#
# COMPACT_ATOMS: atom_id res chain seq x y z
N MET A 1 -15.20 -13.88 13.73
CA MET A 1 -13.94 -14.19 14.44
C MET A 1 -12.92 -13.16 13.98
N LYS A 2 -12.26 -12.45 14.90
CA LYS A 2 -11.12 -11.58 14.56
C LYS A 2 -9.93 -12.49 14.26
N SER A 3 -9.36 -12.37 13.07
CA SER A 3 -8.19 -13.15 12.65
C SER A 3 -7.00 -12.22 12.56
N LEU A 4 -6.03 -12.38 13.46
CA LEU A 4 -4.74 -11.70 13.41
C LEU A 4 -3.78 -12.55 12.58
N THR A 5 -3.09 -11.94 11.62
CA THR A 5 -2.07 -12.61 10.81
C THR A 5 -0.83 -11.74 10.68
N GLN A 6 0.34 -12.38 10.57
CA GLN A 6 1.61 -11.71 10.37
C GLN A 6 2.38 -12.35 9.24
N ASN A 7 2.86 -11.54 8.29
CA ASN A 7 3.62 -12.01 7.13
C ASN A 7 4.82 -11.10 6.88
N ILE A 8 5.91 -11.68 6.36
CA ILE A 8 7.03 -10.90 5.83
C ILE A 8 6.75 -10.65 4.35
N GLU A 9 6.60 -9.40 3.97
CA GLU A 9 6.42 -8.96 2.59
C GLU A 9 7.76 -8.46 2.04
N ILE A 10 8.16 -9.02 0.89
CA ILE A 10 9.27 -8.50 0.09
C ILE A 10 8.67 -8.10 -1.26
N GLU A 11 8.65 -6.80 -1.49
CA GLU A 11 8.05 -6.21 -2.67
C GLU A 11 9.09 -5.38 -3.44
N LEU A 12 9.11 -5.58 -4.76
CA LEU A 12 9.83 -4.75 -5.71
C LEU A 12 8.82 -3.96 -6.52
N LYS A 13 9.09 -2.69 -6.82
CA LYS A 13 8.09 -1.81 -7.43
C LYS A 13 8.71 -0.83 -8.41
N ASN A 14 7.93 -0.48 -9.42
CA ASN A 14 8.31 0.47 -10.45
C ASN A 14 7.09 1.30 -10.87
N ILE A 15 7.18 2.63 -10.75
CA ILE A 15 6.16 3.51 -11.29
C ILE A 15 6.17 3.45 -12.82
N LEU A 16 4.98 3.43 -13.40
CA LEU A 16 4.74 3.34 -14.83
C LEU A 16 4.12 4.61 -15.37
N THR A 17 4.38 4.89 -16.64
CA THR A 17 3.50 5.74 -17.44
C THR A 17 2.23 4.96 -17.84
N LYS A 18 1.17 5.66 -18.24
CA LYS A 18 -0.05 5.02 -18.75
C LYS A 18 0.19 4.09 -19.94
N GLN A 19 1.14 4.44 -20.81
CA GLN A 19 1.52 3.60 -21.95
C GLN A 19 2.19 2.30 -21.49
N GLU A 20 3.13 2.40 -20.56
CA GLU A 20 3.82 1.23 -19.99
C GLU A 20 2.85 0.35 -19.20
N PHE A 21 1.89 0.93 -18.47
CA PHE A 21 0.81 0.19 -17.81
C PHE A 21 0.03 -0.67 -18.81
N ASN A 22 -0.40 -0.08 -19.94
CA ASN A 22 -1.10 -0.83 -20.98
C ASN A 22 -0.21 -1.91 -21.62
N GLN A 23 1.10 -1.66 -21.73
CA GLN A 23 2.04 -2.64 -22.24
C GLN A 23 2.17 -3.85 -21.28
N VAL A 24 2.28 -3.60 -19.97
CA VAL A 24 2.30 -4.65 -18.94
C VAL A 24 0.98 -5.42 -18.93
N LYS A 25 -0.15 -4.69 -18.97
CA LYS A 25 -1.50 -5.26 -19.08
C LYS A 25 -1.59 -6.24 -20.25
N ASN A 26 -1.16 -5.84 -21.43
CA ASN A 26 -1.17 -6.67 -22.63
C ASN A 26 -0.20 -7.87 -22.53
N TYR A 27 1.00 -7.67 -21.97
CA TYR A 27 2.01 -8.72 -21.82
C TYR A 27 1.52 -9.86 -20.92
N PHE A 28 0.85 -9.53 -19.81
CA PHE A 28 0.27 -10.50 -18.88
C PHE A 28 -1.16 -10.92 -19.23
N GLN A 29 -1.71 -10.40 -20.34
CA GLN A 29 -3.07 -10.68 -20.81
C GLN A 29 -4.15 -10.36 -19.76
N PHE A 30 -3.95 -9.28 -19.00
CA PHE A 30 -4.97 -8.77 -18.08
C PHE A 30 -6.12 -8.13 -18.85
N HIS A 31 -7.33 -8.56 -18.55
CA HIS A 31 -8.58 -8.00 -19.03
C HIS A 31 -9.14 -7.00 -18.01
N ASP A 32 -10.03 -6.10 -18.43
CA ASP A 32 -10.66 -5.15 -17.50
C ASP A 32 -11.44 -5.85 -16.39
N SER A 33 -11.98 -7.04 -16.65
CA SER A 33 -12.67 -7.87 -15.65
C SER A 33 -11.76 -8.44 -14.57
N ASP A 34 -10.45 -8.48 -14.80
CA ASP A 34 -9.47 -9.00 -13.84
C ASP A 34 -9.13 -7.96 -12.77
N PHE A 35 -9.47 -6.68 -13.01
CA PHE A 35 -9.23 -5.60 -12.07
C PHE A 35 -10.33 -5.54 -11.01
N PHE A 36 -9.94 -5.66 -9.75
CA PHE A 36 -10.84 -5.44 -8.61
C PHE A 36 -10.54 -4.10 -7.94
N LYS A 37 -11.59 -3.45 -7.43
CA LYS A 37 -11.48 -2.20 -6.67
C LYS A 37 -11.12 -2.50 -5.21
N GLN A 38 -10.19 -1.73 -4.67
CA GLN A 38 -9.91 -1.64 -3.24
C GLN A 38 -9.71 -0.17 -2.84
N GLU A 39 -10.10 0.18 -1.62
CA GLU A 39 -9.86 1.51 -1.06
C GLU A 39 -8.96 1.38 0.16
N ASN A 40 -7.88 2.17 0.22
CA ASN A 40 -6.93 2.17 1.33
C ASN A 40 -7.06 3.49 2.09
N HIS A 41 -7.54 3.41 3.33
CA HIS A 41 -7.74 4.53 4.26
C HIS A 41 -6.54 4.62 5.19
N TYR A 42 -5.76 5.69 5.10
CA TYR A 42 -4.49 5.81 5.80
C TYR A 42 -4.60 6.61 7.11
N PHE A 43 -3.78 6.21 8.08
CA PHE A 43 -3.67 6.82 9.39
C PHE A 43 -2.20 7.16 9.68
N ASP A 44 -1.98 8.30 10.33
CA ASP A 44 -0.67 8.72 10.84
C ASP A 44 -0.87 9.77 11.94
N THR A 45 0.22 10.22 12.55
CA THR A 45 0.20 11.42 13.40
C THR A 45 0.33 12.68 12.56
N ASN A 46 0.02 13.85 13.12
CA ASN A 46 0.21 15.15 12.46
C ASN A 46 1.65 15.40 11.99
N ASP A 47 2.62 14.85 12.72
CA ASP A 47 4.04 14.95 12.39
C ASP A 47 4.56 13.74 11.58
N PHE A 48 3.67 12.84 11.16
CA PHE A 48 3.95 11.67 10.31
C PHE A 48 4.95 10.70 10.94
N ALA A 49 4.71 10.35 12.20
CA ALA A 49 5.58 9.47 12.96
C ALA A 49 5.71 8.07 12.33
N LEU A 50 4.62 7.50 11.80
CA LEU A 50 4.67 6.20 11.12
C LEU A 50 5.52 6.29 9.85
N LYS A 51 5.28 7.32 9.02
CA LYS A 51 6.09 7.58 7.82
C LYS A 51 7.58 7.71 8.15
N LYS A 52 7.93 8.48 9.19
CA LYS A 52 9.34 8.67 9.63
C LYS A 52 9.96 7.35 10.09
N ALA A 53 9.18 6.47 10.69
CA ALA A 53 9.59 5.13 11.09
C ALA A 53 9.62 4.12 9.91
N GLY A 54 9.30 4.53 8.68
CA GLY A 54 9.22 3.62 7.53
C GLY A 54 8.01 2.69 7.55
N SER A 55 7.02 3.00 8.39
CA SER A 55 5.81 2.20 8.60
C SER A 55 4.58 2.85 7.97
N ALA A 56 3.51 2.07 7.85
CA ALA A 56 2.23 2.55 7.35
C ALA A 56 1.08 1.83 8.05
N LEU A 57 0.08 2.59 8.51
CA LEU A 57 -1.17 2.06 9.03
C LEU A 57 -2.30 2.38 8.05
N ARG A 58 -3.08 1.37 7.69
CA ARG A 58 -4.27 1.55 6.84
C ARG A 58 -5.42 0.65 7.26
N ILE A 59 -6.63 1.07 6.91
CA ILE A 59 -7.77 0.17 6.73
C ILE A 59 -7.97 -0.03 5.23
N ARG A 60 -7.94 -1.27 4.75
CA ARG A 60 -8.30 -1.63 3.38
C ARG A 60 -9.76 -2.06 3.33
N GLN A 61 -10.55 -1.45 2.45
CA GLN A 61 -11.90 -1.86 2.11
C GLN A 61 -11.90 -2.58 0.76
N LYS A 62 -12.37 -3.84 0.74
CA LYS A 62 -12.53 -4.66 -0.48
C LYS A 62 -13.75 -5.56 -0.32
N ASN A 63 -14.68 -5.54 -1.28
CA ASN A 63 -15.90 -6.37 -1.27
C ASN A 63 -16.69 -6.29 0.07
N ASN A 64 -16.86 -5.09 0.63
CA ASN A 64 -17.49 -4.84 1.94
C ASN A 64 -16.79 -5.49 3.16
N ALA A 65 -15.57 -5.98 2.98
CA ALA A 65 -14.71 -6.40 4.10
C ALA A 65 -13.71 -5.30 4.43
N TYR A 66 -13.38 -5.17 5.71
CA TYR A 66 -12.43 -4.19 6.24
C TYR A 66 -11.27 -4.94 6.91
N GLU A 67 -10.05 -4.57 6.53
CA GLU A 67 -8.81 -5.13 7.08
C GLU A 67 -7.92 -3.99 7.57
N LEU A 68 -7.60 -3.99 8.86
CA LEU A 68 -6.61 -3.10 9.45
C LEU A 68 -5.22 -3.71 9.25
N THR A 69 -4.34 -2.98 8.58
CA THR A 69 -2.97 -3.42 8.30
C THR A 69 -1.97 -2.41 8.87
N LEU A 70 -1.04 -2.89 9.69
CA LEU A 70 0.18 -2.18 10.04
C LEU A 70 1.36 -2.82 9.30
N LYS A 71 2.05 -2.06 8.44
CA LYS A 71 3.34 -2.43 7.84
C LYS A 71 4.48 -1.79 8.62
N GLN A 72 5.50 -2.57 8.99
CA GLN A 72 6.69 -2.09 9.72
C GLN A 72 7.97 -2.61 9.08
N PRO A 73 9.09 -1.86 9.09
CA PRO A 73 10.37 -2.38 8.63
C PRO A 73 10.78 -3.67 9.36
N TYR A 74 11.15 -4.71 8.62
CA TYR A 74 11.60 -5.97 9.20
C TYR A 74 12.63 -6.65 8.30
N LYS A 75 13.87 -6.79 8.80
CA LYS A 75 15.01 -7.35 8.05
C LYS A 75 15.09 -6.72 6.65
N ASP A 76 15.13 -7.56 5.63
CA ASP A 76 15.06 -7.15 4.25
C ASP A 76 13.59 -7.18 3.81
N GLY A 77 12.69 -6.35 4.34
CA GLY A 77 11.27 -6.42 3.98
C GLY A 77 10.40 -5.60 4.91
N LEU A 78 9.10 -5.89 4.87
CA LEU A 78 8.11 -5.35 5.79
C LEU A 78 7.46 -6.50 6.56
N LEU A 79 7.32 -6.33 7.87
CA LEU A 79 6.38 -7.11 8.65
C LEU A 79 5.00 -6.49 8.47
N GLU A 80 4.08 -7.22 7.87
CA GLU A 80 2.67 -6.85 7.85
C GLU A 80 1.94 -7.55 8.98
N THR A 81 1.25 -6.78 9.81
CA THR A 81 0.27 -7.31 10.77
C THR A 81 -1.12 -6.92 10.28
N ASN A 82 -1.95 -7.92 9.97
CA ASN A 82 -3.30 -7.73 9.43
C ASN A 82 -4.35 -8.25 10.42
N GLU A 83 -5.40 -7.47 10.65
CA GLU A 83 -6.57 -7.86 11.43
C GLU A 83 -7.87 -7.51 10.70
N THR A 84 -8.75 -8.50 10.54
CA THR A 84 -10.11 -8.27 10.04
C THR A 84 -10.94 -7.54 11.09
N ILE A 85 -11.56 -6.42 10.70
CA ILE A 85 -12.42 -5.61 11.56
C ILE A 85 -13.83 -5.50 10.96
N ASP A 86 -14.82 -5.24 11.82
CA ASP A 86 -16.18 -4.94 11.36
C ASP A 86 -16.33 -3.48 10.89
N GLU A 87 -17.41 -3.21 10.18
CA GLU A 87 -17.73 -1.89 9.63
C GLU A 87 -17.85 -0.83 10.72
N ASN A 88 -18.48 -1.14 11.85
CA ASN A 88 -18.64 -0.21 12.97
C ASN A 88 -17.27 0.23 13.54
N THR A 89 -16.33 -0.71 13.63
CA THR A 89 -14.96 -0.45 14.06
C THR A 89 -14.25 0.44 13.04
N ALA A 90 -14.34 0.12 11.74
CA ALA A 90 -13.75 0.92 10.69
C ALA A 90 -14.30 2.35 10.67
N GLU A 91 -15.63 2.51 10.71
CA GLU A 91 -16.33 3.81 10.78
C GLU A 91 -15.93 4.63 11.99
N ASN A 92 -15.79 3.99 13.16
CA ASN A 92 -15.31 4.68 14.35
C ASN A 92 -13.86 5.17 14.18
N MET A 93 -12.99 4.35 13.60
CA MET A 93 -11.60 4.75 13.32
C MET A 93 -11.55 5.89 12.31
N PHE A 94 -12.36 5.88 11.24
CA PHE A 94 -12.41 6.98 10.27
C PHE A 94 -12.82 8.30 10.91
N LYS A 95 -13.78 8.27 11.85
CA LYS A 95 -14.30 9.47 12.53
C LYS A 95 -13.35 10.01 13.60
N THR A 96 -12.68 9.12 14.33
CA THR A 96 -11.93 9.49 15.53
C THR A 96 -10.42 9.46 15.36
N GLY A 97 -9.90 8.71 14.39
CA GLY A 97 -8.48 8.40 14.26
C GLY A 97 -7.95 7.38 15.28
N VAL A 98 -8.72 7.07 16.32
CA VAL A 98 -8.31 6.20 17.43
C VAL A 98 -8.22 4.76 16.96
N ILE A 99 -7.08 4.12 17.18
CA ILE A 99 -6.89 2.69 16.88
C ILE A 99 -7.73 1.86 17.85
N ALA A 100 -8.82 1.27 17.36
CA ALA A 100 -9.78 0.49 18.16
C ALA A 100 -9.36 -0.98 18.34
N VAL A 101 -8.22 -1.38 17.78
CA VAL A 101 -7.70 -2.75 17.76
C VAL A 101 -6.47 -2.82 18.63
N ASP A 102 -6.55 -3.51 19.77
CA ASP A 102 -5.50 -3.51 20.79
C ASP A 102 -4.18 -4.13 20.29
N SER A 103 -4.23 -5.20 19.49
CA SER A 103 -3.04 -5.83 18.91
C SER A 103 -2.19 -4.84 18.10
N ILE A 104 -2.84 -4.08 17.21
CA ILE A 104 -2.21 -3.06 16.38
C ILE A 104 -1.81 -1.83 17.20
N ARG A 105 -2.64 -1.44 18.17
CA ARG A 105 -2.35 -0.31 19.07
C ARG A 105 -1.04 -0.54 19.84
N THR A 106 -0.88 -1.73 20.44
CA THR A 106 0.34 -2.11 21.16
C THR A 106 1.57 -2.03 20.26
N LEU A 107 1.48 -2.51 19.01
CA LEU A 107 2.58 -2.43 18.06
C LEU A 107 2.97 -0.98 17.71
N VAL A 108 2.00 -0.06 17.65
CA VAL A 108 2.27 1.37 17.47
C VAL A 108 2.99 1.95 18.71
N GLU A 109 2.56 1.58 19.91
CA GLU A 109 3.21 2.01 21.17
C GLU A 109 4.66 1.52 21.25
N GLU A 110 4.90 0.26 20.87
CA GLU A 110 6.26 -0.35 20.83
C GLU A 110 7.19 0.37 19.85
N MET A 111 6.65 1.08 18.86
CA MET A 111 7.43 1.94 17.97
C MET A 111 7.78 3.30 18.59
N ASN A 112 7.42 3.55 19.85
CA ASN A 112 7.49 4.86 20.52
C ASN A 112 6.63 5.95 19.86
N ILE A 113 5.49 5.54 19.29
CA ILE A 113 4.50 6.45 18.71
C ILE A 113 3.27 6.43 19.62
N ASP A 114 2.83 7.60 20.07
CA ASP A 114 1.61 7.72 20.88
C ASP A 114 0.36 7.45 20.00
N PRO A 115 -0.40 6.37 20.24
CA PRO A 115 -1.61 6.08 19.47
C PRO A 115 -2.70 7.13 19.60
N GLN A 116 -2.69 7.95 20.66
CA GLN A 116 -3.67 9.02 20.86
C GLN A 116 -3.48 10.17 19.88
N LEU A 117 -2.29 10.29 19.28
CA LEU A 117 -1.99 11.29 18.26
C LEU A 117 -2.38 10.84 16.84
N MET A 118 -2.88 9.61 16.70
CA MET A 118 -3.24 9.03 15.41
C MET A 118 -4.49 9.70 14.83
N GLN A 119 -4.45 10.00 13.54
CA GLN A 119 -5.52 10.69 12.82
C GLN A 119 -5.78 10.03 11.48
N TYR A 120 -7.03 10.10 11.01
CA TYR A 120 -7.38 9.69 9.66
C TYR A 120 -6.89 10.73 8.65
N PHE A 121 -6.07 10.31 7.69
CA PHE A 121 -5.47 11.19 6.70
C PHE A 121 -6.23 11.25 5.37
N GLY A 122 -7.01 10.23 5.06
CA GLY A 122 -7.74 10.14 3.79
C GLY A 122 -7.54 8.78 3.12
N SER A 123 -8.14 8.65 1.94
CA SER A 123 -8.15 7.40 1.20
C SER A 123 -7.55 7.51 -0.19
N LEU A 124 -7.12 6.36 -0.69
CA LEU A 124 -6.65 6.14 -2.06
C LEU A 124 -7.38 4.93 -2.62
N THR A 125 -8.04 5.12 -3.76
CA THR A 125 -8.68 4.03 -4.49
C THR A 125 -7.66 3.39 -5.43
N THR A 126 -7.60 2.06 -5.46
CA THR A 126 -6.78 1.31 -6.41
C THR A 126 -7.63 0.29 -7.15
N PHE A 127 -7.47 0.24 -8.47
CA PHE A 127 -7.87 -0.88 -9.30
C PHE A 127 -6.65 -1.77 -9.48
N ARG A 128 -6.75 -3.02 -9.02
CA ARG A 128 -5.64 -3.96 -8.94
C ARG A 128 -5.94 -5.21 -9.76
N ALA A 129 -4.98 -5.64 -10.57
CA ALA A 129 -4.95 -6.97 -11.17
C ALA A 129 -3.69 -7.71 -10.71
N GLU A 130 -3.79 -9.02 -10.53
CA GLU A 130 -2.70 -9.85 -9.99
C GLU A 130 -2.55 -11.13 -10.82
N THR A 131 -1.32 -11.58 -11.05
CA THR A 131 -1.05 -12.87 -11.70
C THR A 131 0.24 -13.49 -11.19
N THR A 132 0.30 -14.82 -11.14
CA THR A 132 1.53 -15.52 -10.77
C THR A 132 2.55 -15.39 -11.90
N TYR A 133 3.80 -15.11 -11.54
CA TYR A 133 4.88 -14.97 -12.50
C TYR A 133 6.16 -15.53 -11.93
N LYS A 134 6.63 -16.65 -12.49
CA LYS A 134 7.77 -17.41 -11.99
C LYS A 134 7.56 -17.74 -10.50
N ASP A 135 8.44 -17.27 -9.62
CA ASP A 135 8.46 -17.59 -8.20
C ASP A 135 7.81 -16.49 -7.33
N GLY A 136 6.97 -15.64 -7.91
CA GLY A 136 6.32 -14.53 -7.22
C GLY A 136 4.99 -14.10 -7.83
N LEU A 137 4.45 -13.00 -7.34
CA LEU A 137 3.18 -12.43 -7.76
C LEU A 137 3.41 -11.06 -8.42
N ILE A 138 2.93 -10.90 -9.65
CA ILE A 138 2.88 -9.60 -10.31
C ILE A 138 1.58 -8.91 -9.91
N VAL A 139 1.71 -7.65 -9.52
CA VAL A 139 0.61 -6.78 -9.13
C VAL A 139 0.64 -5.54 -10.03
N LEU A 140 -0.45 -5.27 -10.70
CA LEU A 140 -0.59 -4.12 -11.59
C LEU A 140 -1.67 -3.19 -11.03
N ASP A 141 -1.24 -2.01 -10.59
CA ASP A 141 -2.06 -1.06 -9.86
C ASP A 141 -2.31 0.22 -10.68
N HIS A 142 -3.57 0.62 -10.73
CA HIS A 142 -4.00 1.95 -11.16
C HIS A 142 -4.66 2.65 -9.97
N SER A 143 -4.01 3.68 -9.44
CA SER A 143 -4.42 4.35 -8.21
C SER A 143 -4.95 5.75 -8.48
N HIS A 144 -5.99 6.15 -7.75
CA HIS A 144 -6.61 7.48 -7.78
C HIS A 144 -6.64 8.11 -6.39
N TYR A 145 -6.18 9.36 -6.29
CA TYR A 145 -6.18 10.14 -5.05
C TYR A 145 -6.02 11.64 -5.35
N LEU A 146 -6.68 12.51 -4.59
CA LEU A 146 -6.47 13.97 -4.63
C LEU A 146 -6.46 14.59 -6.05
N ASN A 147 -7.36 14.15 -6.93
CA ASN A 147 -7.45 14.50 -8.36
C ASN A 147 -6.24 14.08 -9.22
N LYS A 148 -5.45 13.12 -8.74
CA LYS A 148 -4.35 12.49 -9.44
C LYS A 148 -4.62 11.02 -9.69
N GLU A 149 -3.96 10.51 -10.72
CA GLU A 149 -3.81 9.09 -10.95
C GLU A 149 -2.34 8.74 -11.10
N ASP A 150 -1.98 7.53 -10.68
CA ASP A 150 -0.68 6.93 -11.00
C ASP A 150 -0.81 5.43 -11.28
N PHE A 151 0.23 4.89 -11.92
CA PHE A 151 0.29 3.51 -12.37
C PHE A 151 1.55 2.85 -11.81
N GLU A 152 1.43 1.65 -11.29
CA GLU A 152 2.54 0.98 -10.61
C GLU A 152 2.54 -0.52 -10.92
N LEU A 153 3.73 -1.06 -11.14
CA LEU A 153 3.97 -2.50 -11.22
C LEU A 153 4.73 -2.92 -9.97
N GLU A 154 4.19 -3.90 -9.25
CA GLU A 154 4.82 -4.52 -8.08
C GLU A 154 5.10 -6.00 -8.38
N TYR A 155 6.14 -6.54 -7.74
CA TYR A 155 6.49 -7.97 -7.77
C TYR A 155 6.78 -8.44 -6.35
N GLU A 156 5.84 -9.19 -5.80
CA GLU A 156 5.93 -9.77 -4.47
C GLU A 156 6.68 -11.11 -4.55
N VAL A 157 7.70 -11.27 -3.70
CA VAL A 157 8.63 -12.40 -3.75
C VAL A 157 8.99 -12.91 -2.35
N SER A 158 9.55 -14.11 -2.27
CA SER A 158 10.11 -14.66 -1.03
C SER A 158 11.63 -14.42 -0.88
N ASN A 159 12.31 -14.10 -1.98
CA ASN A 159 13.75 -13.85 -2.02
C ASN A 159 14.05 -12.58 -2.84
N ARG A 160 14.57 -11.54 -2.19
CA ARG A 160 14.84 -10.25 -2.85
C ARG A 160 15.87 -10.32 -3.95
N GLN A 161 16.98 -11.03 -3.75
CA GLN A 161 18.06 -11.04 -4.73
C GLN A 161 17.56 -11.67 -6.04
N LYS A 162 17.00 -12.88 -5.95
CA LYS A 162 16.41 -13.57 -7.11
C LYS A 162 15.22 -12.78 -7.69
N GLY A 163 14.41 -12.18 -6.83
CA GLY A 163 13.31 -11.32 -7.22
C GLY A 163 13.78 -10.12 -8.05
N GLN A 164 14.87 -9.46 -7.64
CA GLN A 164 15.43 -8.29 -8.30
C GLN A 164 15.94 -8.62 -9.69
N GLU A 165 16.62 -9.77 -9.84
CA GLU A 165 17.10 -10.26 -11.14
C GLU A 165 15.92 -10.51 -12.09
N ILE A 166 14.86 -11.18 -11.60
CA ILE A 166 13.65 -11.46 -12.39
C ILE A 166 12.93 -10.17 -12.77
N PHE A 167 12.74 -9.25 -11.80
CA PHE A 167 12.02 -8.00 -12.01
C PHE A 167 12.75 -7.09 -12.99
N THR A 168 14.06 -6.95 -12.84
CA THR A 168 14.91 -6.19 -13.75
C THR A 168 14.88 -6.76 -15.16
N SER A 169 14.92 -8.10 -15.28
CA SER A 169 14.79 -8.78 -16.58
C SER A 169 13.42 -8.55 -17.24
N LEU A 170 12.34 -8.56 -16.46
CA LEU A 170 10.99 -8.26 -16.95
C LEU A 170 10.89 -6.81 -17.46
N LEU A 171 11.34 -5.84 -16.67
CA LEU A 171 11.34 -4.43 -17.05
C LEU A 171 12.15 -4.21 -18.34
N SER A 172 13.35 -4.81 -18.42
CA SER A 172 14.20 -4.76 -19.61
C SER A 172 13.52 -5.39 -20.84
N LYS A 173 12.89 -6.55 -20.71
CA LYS A 173 12.14 -7.21 -21.80
C LYS A 173 10.99 -6.34 -22.32
N LEU A 174 10.38 -5.55 -21.45
CA LEU A 174 9.32 -4.61 -21.80
C LEU A 174 9.84 -3.22 -22.18
N ASN A 175 11.15 -2.99 -22.22
CA ASN A 175 11.76 -1.67 -22.44
C ASN A 175 11.26 -0.60 -21.46
N ILE A 176 10.96 -1.00 -20.22
CA ILE A 176 10.55 -0.10 -19.15
C ILE A 176 11.79 0.25 -18.31
N PRO A 177 12.15 1.53 -18.15
CA PRO A 177 13.29 1.92 -17.32
C PRO A 177 12.98 1.71 -15.84
N ILE A 178 14.00 1.38 -15.07
CA ILE A 178 13.91 1.31 -13.61
C ILE A 178 13.80 2.74 -13.06
N ARG A 179 12.84 2.96 -12.17
CA ARG A 179 12.58 4.24 -11.50
C ARG A 179 12.54 4.02 -10.00
N ASN A 180 13.19 4.93 -9.26
CA ASN A 180 13.02 4.96 -7.81
C ASN A 180 11.55 5.29 -7.50
N THR A 181 10.88 4.39 -6.78
CA THR A 181 9.43 4.42 -6.61
C THR A 181 9.09 4.54 -5.13
N GLU A 182 8.59 5.70 -4.72
CA GLU A 182 8.13 5.94 -3.35
C GLU A 182 6.87 5.14 -3.03
N ASN A 183 6.62 4.75 -1.78
CA ASN A 183 5.37 4.08 -1.38
C ASN A 183 4.15 4.94 -1.75
N LYS A 184 3.03 4.30 -2.15
CA LYS A 184 1.76 4.99 -2.46
C LYS A 184 1.36 6.03 -1.42
N ILE A 185 1.43 5.66 -0.13
CA ILE A 185 1.13 6.55 1.00
C ILE A 185 2.04 7.79 1.05
N LYS A 186 3.33 7.65 0.68
CA LYS A 186 4.26 8.77 0.62
C LYS A 186 3.89 9.73 -0.50
N ARG A 187 3.48 9.21 -1.67
CA ARG A 187 2.98 10.00 -2.80
C ARG A 187 1.70 10.75 -2.41
N PHE A 188 0.77 10.08 -1.74
CA PHE A 188 -0.44 10.68 -1.18
C PHE A 188 -0.13 11.83 -0.21
N TYR A 189 0.74 11.61 0.78
CA TYR A 189 1.12 12.65 1.74
C TYR A 189 1.78 13.84 1.07
N ASN A 190 2.72 13.60 0.15
CA ASN A 190 3.39 14.67 -0.59
C ASN A 190 2.40 15.53 -1.38
N GLU A 191 1.35 14.94 -1.94
CA GLU A 191 0.31 15.70 -2.64
C GLU A 191 -0.59 16.49 -1.68
N LYS A 192 -0.98 15.88 -0.56
CA LYS A 192 -1.76 16.57 0.48
C LYS A 192 -1.01 17.79 1.03
N TYR A 193 0.32 17.71 1.17
CA TYR A 193 1.15 18.86 1.57
C TYR A 193 1.10 20.01 0.56
N LYS A 194 1.17 19.71 -0.74
CA LYS A 194 1.11 20.74 -1.78
C LYS A 194 -0.21 21.49 -1.74
N GLN A 195 -1.34 20.78 -1.59
CA GLN A 195 -2.65 21.41 -1.49
C GLN A 195 -2.75 22.33 -0.26
N LYS A 196 -2.33 21.88 0.93
CA LYS A 196 -2.32 22.72 2.14
C LYS A 196 -1.45 23.97 2.02
N ALA A 197 -0.27 23.85 1.41
CA ALA A 197 0.64 24.98 1.21
C ALA A 197 0.11 26.02 0.20
N HIS A 198 -0.80 25.63 -0.70
CA HIS A 198 -1.47 26.55 -1.62
C HIS A 198 -2.73 27.21 -1.01
N GLU A 199 -3.27 26.66 0.07
CA GLU A 199 -4.40 27.20 0.82
C GLU A 199 -3.98 28.13 1.98
N SER A 200 -2.68 28.19 2.29
CA SER A 200 -2.05 29.04 3.32
C SER A 200 -1.52 30.33 2.71
#